data_AF-A0A2N5D770-F1
#
_entry.id   AF-A0A2N5D770-F1
#
_cell.length_a   1.000
_cell.length_b   1.000
_cell.length_c   1.000
_cell.angle_alpha   90.00
_cell.angle_beta   90.00
_cell.angle_gamma   90.00
#
_symmetry.space_group_name_H-M   'P 1'
#
loop_
_entity.id
_entity.type
_entity.pdbx_description
1 polymer ?
#
loop_
_entity_poly.entity_id
_entity_poly.type
_entity_poly.pdbx_seq_one_letter_code
_entity_poly.pdbx_strand_id
1 'polypeptide(L)'
;MKMTMIWGALRQAADRRGGPDDDAVVIDGQRFISLHHRDGAFLRGSGQFAFSRRAPDGERTILHMEQAKDISQAAGPGHPAWSGALSDGMNELLVRLAD
;
A
#
# COMPACT_ATOMS: atom_id res chain seq x y z
N MET A 1 -17.22 22.38 6.75
CA MET A 1 -16.79 22.13 5.34
C MET A 1 -16.49 20.64 5.23
N LYS A 2 -17.14 19.94 4.29
CA LYS A 2 -17.01 18.49 4.10
C LYS A 2 -15.93 18.27 3.04
N MET A 3 -14.73 17.88 3.46
CA MET A 3 -13.59 17.68 2.55
C MET A 3 -13.73 16.29 1.91
N THR A 4 -14.38 16.24 0.75
CA THR A 4 -14.36 15.06 -0.12
C THR A 4 -12.98 15.01 -0.77
N MET A 5 -12.14 14.09 -0.29
CA MET A 5 -10.90 13.71 -0.98
C MET A 5 -11.30 12.74 -2.09
N ILE A 6 -11.31 13.22 -3.34
CA ILE A 6 -11.43 12.38 -4.52
C ILE A 6 -10.07 11.69 -4.68
N TRP A 7 -10.03 10.37 -4.46
CA TRP A 7 -8.84 9.57 -4.72
C TRP A 7 -8.59 9.54 -6.23
N GLY A 8 -7.64 10.34 -6.69
CA GLY A 8 -7.05 10.21 -8.02
C GLY A 8 -5.97 9.12 -8.00
N ALA A 9 -5.98 8.23 -8.98
CA ALA A 9 -4.93 7.23 -9.15
C ALA A 9 -3.57 7.94 -9.35
N LEU A 10 -2.76 8.01 -8.29
CA LEU A 10 -1.41 8.51 -8.36
C LEU A 10 -0.57 7.51 -9.15
N ARG A 11 -0.23 7.86 -10.39
CA ARG A 11 0.57 7.07 -11.32
C ARG A 11 2.05 7.29 -11.06
N GLN A 12 2.78 6.25 -10.68
CA GLN A 12 4.23 6.32 -10.50
C GLN A 12 4.94 5.22 -11.30
N ALA A 13 5.97 5.62 -12.05
CA ALA A 13 6.86 4.74 -12.79
C ALA A 13 7.99 4.25 -11.87
N ALA A 14 8.19 2.93 -11.80
CA ALA A 14 9.30 2.34 -11.04
C ALA A 14 10.60 2.41 -11.87
N ASP A 15 11.63 3.08 -11.35
CA ASP A 15 12.98 3.04 -11.90
C ASP A 15 13.58 1.63 -11.66
N ARG A 16 14.13 1.00 -12.71
CA ARG A 16 14.59 -0.41 -12.66
C ARG A 16 16.08 -0.48 -12.39
N ARG A 17 16.53 -0.66 -11.14
CA ARG A 17 17.91 -1.07 -10.81
C ARG A 17 18.03 -1.93 -9.55
N GLY A 18 17.93 -3.24 -9.76
CA GLY A 18 18.19 -4.35 -8.81
C GLY A 18 19.04 -4.03 -7.58
N GLY A 19 18.41 -3.57 -6.49
CA GLY A 19 19.03 -3.35 -5.18
C GLY A 19 18.01 -3.50 -4.05
N PRO A 20 18.42 -3.59 -2.77
CA PRO A 20 17.49 -3.67 -1.62
C PRO A 20 16.55 -2.46 -1.48
N ASP A 21 16.81 -1.39 -2.25
CA ASP A 21 15.94 -0.22 -2.41
C ASP A 21 14.86 -0.37 -3.51
N ASP A 22 14.88 -1.41 -4.36
CA ASP A 22 13.96 -1.57 -5.51
C ASP A 22 12.49 -1.78 -5.13
N ASP A 23 12.24 -2.24 -3.90
CA ASP A 23 10.89 -2.48 -3.39
C ASP A 23 10.35 -1.30 -2.58
N ALA A 24 11.13 -0.23 -2.47
CA ALA A 24 10.69 1.00 -1.85
C ALA A 24 9.88 1.86 -2.83
N VAL A 25 8.75 2.35 -2.36
CA VAL A 25 7.86 3.23 -3.12
C VAL A 25 7.72 4.53 -2.34
N VAL A 26 7.90 5.66 -3.02
CA VAL A 26 7.71 6.97 -2.41
C VAL A 26 6.28 7.43 -2.67
N ILE A 27 5.46 7.59 -1.65
CA ILE A 27 4.08 8.12 -1.77
C ILE A 27 4.04 9.42 -0.97
N ASP A 28 3.70 10.52 -1.63
CA ASP A 28 3.67 11.86 -1.02
C ASP A 28 4.94 12.22 -0.23
N GLY A 29 6.12 11.84 -0.77
CA GLY A 29 7.42 12.07 -0.15
C GLY A 29 7.78 11.12 1.00
N GLN A 30 6.90 10.18 1.34
CA GLN A 30 7.14 9.17 2.36
C GLN A 30 7.54 7.84 1.74
N ARG A 31 8.52 7.17 2.34
CA ARG A 31 9.01 5.88 1.87
C ARG A 31 8.17 4.74 2.46
N PHE A 32 7.61 3.93 1.57
CA PHE A 32 6.93 2.68 1.86
C PHE A 32 7.76 1.51 1.35
N ILE A 33 7.60 0.35 1.98
CA ILE A 33 8.19 -0.92 1.54
C ILE A 33 7.07 -1.83 1.05
N SER A 34 7.24 -2.43 -0.12
CA SER A 34 6.35 -3.51 -0.56
C SER A 34 6.63 -4.78 0.22
N LEU A 35 5.57 -5.39 0.75
CA LEU A 35 5.67 -6.69 1.40
C LEU A 35 5.51 -7.86 0.43
N HIS A 36 5.14 -7.61 -0.84
CA HIS A 36 4.78 -8.66 -1.82
C HIS A 36 3.70 -9.65 -1.33
N HIS A 37 2.97 -9.27 -0.30
CA HIS A 37 1.84 -9.98 0.29
C HIS A 37 0.58 -9.12 0.19
N ARG A 38 -0.60 -9.74 0.19
CA ARG A 38 -1.87 -8.99 0.14
C ARG A 38 -2.31 -8.44 1.50
N ASP A 39 -1.83 -9.02 2.59
CA ASP A 39 -2.16 -8.62 3.96
C ASP A 39 -0.91 -8.30 4.78
N GLY A 40 -1.14 -7.73 5.96
CA GLY A 40 -0.13 -7.35 6.93
C GLY A 40 -0.01 -8.34 8.09
N ALA A 41 -0.46 -9.59 7.94
CA ALA A 41 -0.64 -10.52 9.06
C ALA A 41 0.63 -10.80 9.88
N PHE A 42 1.82 -10.49 9.34
CA PHE A 42 3.13 -10.64 9.97
C PHE A 42 3.72 -9.33 10.52
N LEU A 43 3.12 -8.17 10.22
CA LEU A 43 3.65 -6.86 10.62
C LEU A 43 3.00 -6.37 11.92
N ARG A 44 3.68 -6.62 13.05
CA ARG A 44 3.28 -6.11 14.37
C ARG A 44 3.85 -4.71 14.56
N GLY A 45 3.03 -3.68 14.32
CA GLY A 45 3.46 -2.30 14.47
C GLY A 45 2.39 -1.30 14.04
N SER A 46 2.47 -0.10 14.62
CA SER A 46 1.70 1.04 14.15
C SER A 46 2.37 1.67 12.92
N GLY A 47 1.57 2.29 12.06
CA GLY A 47 2.09 2.86 10.82
C GLY A 47 1.00 3.08 9.78
N GLN A 48 1.43 3.35 8.56
CA GLN A 48 0.55 3.49 7.42
C GLN A 48 0.67 2.26 6.52
N PHE A 49 -0.46 1.82 5.97
CA PHE A 49 -0.48 0.74 4.97
C PHE A 49 -1.26 1.19 3.74
N ALA A 50 -0.96 0.57 2.60
CA ALA A 50 -1.72 0.76 1.38
C ALA A 50 -1.94 -0.57 0.64
N PHE A 51 -3.19 -0.86 0.30
CA PHE A 51 -3.54 -1.90 -0.65
C PHE A 51 -3.13 -1.41 -2.05
N SER A 52 -2.30 -2.19 -2.73
CA SER A 52 -1.72 -1.81 -4.02
C SER A 52 -1.86 -2.92 -5.05
N ARG A 53 -1.99 -2.50 -6.31
CA ARG A 53 -1.80 -3.37 -7.48
C ARG A 53 -0.52 -2.95 -8.19
N ARG A 54 0.45 -3.87 -8.23
CA ARG A 54 1.65 -3.80 -9.06
C ARG A 54 1.39 -4.45 -10.42
N ALA A 55 1.54 -3.69 -11.50
CA ALA A 55 1.52 -4.19 -12.87
C ALA A 55 2.85 -4.90 -13.22
N PRO A 56 2.89 -5.74 -14.27
CA PRO A 56 4.11 -6.47 -14.66
C PRO A 56 5.30 -5.57 -15.01
N ASP A 57 5.04 -4.34 -15.44
CA ASP A 57 6.09 -3.35 -15.71
C ASP A 57 6.65 -2.69 -14.44
N GLY A 58 6.02 -2.91 -13.29
CA GLY A 58 6.38 -2.30 -12.01
C GLY A 58 5.55 -1.06 -11.64
N GLU A 59 4.65 -0.60 -12.53
CA GLU A 59 3.73 0.50 -12.21
C GLU A 59 2.79 0.07 -11.06
N ARG A 60 2.50 1.00 -10.15
CA ARG A 60 1.64 0.73 -8.99
C ARG A 60 0.41 1.60 -8.99
N THR A 61 -0.72 1.00 -8.63
CA THR A 61 -1.98 1.69 -8.37
C THR A 61 -2.32 1.54 -6.89
N ILE A 62 -2.47 2.65 -6.17
CA ILE A 62 -2.96 2.65 -4.78
C ILE A 62 -4.48 2.54 -4.79
N LEU A 63 -5.02 1.53 -4.11
CA LEU A 63 -6.43 1.21 -4.08
C LEU A 63 -7.10 1.69 -2.77
N HIS A 64 -6.36 1.60 -1.68
CA HIS A 64 -6.74 2.12 -0.35
C HIS A 64 -5.46 2.39 0.43
N MET A 65 -5.47 3.40 1.29
CA MET A 65 -4.37 3.74 2.18
C MET A 65 -4.92 4.35 3.46
N GLU A 66 -4.38 3.89 4.59
CA GLU A 66 -4.89 4.24 5.92
C GLU A 66 -3.79 4.14 6.97
N GLN A 67 -3.94 4.94 8.04
CA GLN A 67 -3.12 4.86 9.25
C GLN A 67 -3.72 3.82 10.20
N ALA A 68 -2.90 2.89 10.69
CA ALA A 68 -3.28 1.88 11.65
C ALA A 68 -2.44 1.97 12.94
N LYS A 69 -3.09 1.68 14.08
CA LYS A 69 -2.38 1.46 15.35
C LYS A 69 -1.72 0.08 15.41
N ASP A 70 -2.25 -0.89 14.67
CA ASP A 70 -1.66 -2.20 14.45
C ASP A 70 -2.01 -2.64 13.02
N ILE A 71 -1.01 -2.64 12.14
CA ILE A 71 -1.19 -2.98 10.73
C ILE A 71 -1.67 -4.43 10.57
N SER A 72 -1.23 -5.36 11.43
CA SER A 72 -1.63 -6.76 11.30
C SER A 72 -3.11 -7.04 11.54
N GLN A 73 -3.77 -6.15 12.29
CA GLN A 73 -5.21 -6.24 12.55
C GLN A 73 -6.03 -5.43 11.53
N ALA A 74 -5.45 -4.37 10.97
CA ALA A 74 -6.15 -3.47 10.05
C ALA A 74 -6.01 -3.88 8.57
N ALA A 75 -4.85 -4.36 8.14
CA ALA A 75 -4.55 -4.61 6.73
C ALA A 75 -4.81 -6.07 6.33
N GLY A 76 -6.07 -6.49 6.32
CA GLY A 76 -6.45 -7.88 6.03
C GLY A 76 -7.92 -8.08 5.67
N PRO A 77 -8.39 -9.34 5.56
CA PRO A 77 -9.75 -9.68 5.12
C PRO A 77 -10.90 -9.03 5.91
N GLY A 78 -10.67 -8.61 7.15
CA GLY A 78 -11.66 -7.89 7.95
C GLY A 78 -11.83 -6.41 7.58
N HIS A 79 -10.98 -5.86 6.72
CA HIS A 79 -11.00 -4.45 6.37
C HIS A 79 -12.14 -4.12 5.37
N PRO A 80 -12.93 -3.04 5.55
CA PRO A 80 -14.05 -2.71 4.66
C PRO A 80 -13.67 -2.58 3.17
N ALA A 81 -12.48 -2.06 2.88
CA ALA A 81 -11.98 -1.92 1.51
C ALA A 81 -11.41 -3.21 0.89
N TRP A 82 -11.26 -4.31 1.66
CA TRP A 82 -10.52 -5.50 1.25
C TRP A 82 -11.09 -6.15 -0.02
N SER A 83 -12.39 -6.46 -0.01
CA SER A 83 -13.04 -7.13 -1.14
C SER A 83 -13.00 -6.28 -2.40
N GLY A 84 -13.21 -4.96 -2.27
CA GLY A 84 -13.10 -4.01 -3.39
C GLY A 84 -11.69 -3.97 -3.96
N ALA A 85 -10.67 -3.84 -3.11
CA ALA A 85 -9.28 -3.84 -3.54
C ALA A 85 -8.89 -5.15 -4.24
N LEU A 86 -9.34 -6.31 -3.75
CA LEU A 86 -9.13 -7.59 -4.45
C LEU A 86 -9.78 -7.63 -5.82
N SER A 87 -11.03 -7.15 -5.94
CA SER A 87 -11.72 -7.06 -7.23
C SER A 87 -11.01 -6.14 -8.22
N ASP A 88 -10.37 -5.08 -7.72
CA ASP A 88 -9.57 -4.15 -8.53
C ASP A 88 -8.14 -4.65 -8.83
N GLY A 89 -7.80 -5.84 -8.34
CA GLY A 89 -6.56 -6.56 -8.66
C GLY A 89 -5.43 -6.39 -7.64
N MET A 90 -5.73 -6.08 -6.38
CA MET A 90 -4.73 -5.99 -5.30
C MET A 90 -3.83 -7.23 -5.27
N ASN A 91 -2.52 -7.00 -5.29
CA ASN A 91 -1.51 -8.06 -5.25
C ASN A 91 -0.33 -7.77 -4.30
N GLU A 92 -0.28 -6.58 -3.70
CA GLU A 92 0.71 -6.26 -2.68
C GLU A 92 0.16 -5.30 -1.63
N LEU A 93 0.81 -5.28 -0.47
CA LEU A 93 0.62 -4.36 0.63
C LEU A 93 1.89 -3.53 0.75
N LEU A 94 1.74 -2.21 0.66
CA LEU A 94 2.82 -1.26 0.92
C LEU A 94 2.71 -0.80 2.38
N VAL A 95 3.83 -0.71 3.08
CA VAL A 95 3.84 -0.33 4.50
C VAL A 95 4.91 0.69 4.83
N ARG A 96 4.58 1.57 5.77
CA ARG A 96 5.51 2.45 6.47
C ARG A 96 5.24 2.31 7.97
N LEU A 97 6.22 1.84 8.73
CA LEU A 97 6.11 1.83 10.19
C LEU A 97 6.26 3.26 10.74
N ALA A 98 5.56 3.55 11.83
CA ALA A 98 5.83 4.76 12.61
C ALA A 98 7.20 4.64 13.27
N ASP A 99 7.94 5.76 13.29
CA ASP A 99 9.23 5.89 13.98
C ASP A 99 9.08 5.87 15.50
#